data_AF-A0A9E3IGN4-F1
#
_entry.id   AF-A0A9E3IGN4-F1
#
_cell.length_a   1.000
_cell.length_b   1.000
_cell.length_c   1.000
_cell.angle_alpha   90.00
_cell.angle_beta   90.00
_cell.angle_gamma   90.00
#
_symmetry.space_group_name_H-M   'P 1'
#
loop_
_entity.id
_entity.type
_entity.pdbx_description
1 polymer ?
#
loop_
_entity_poly.entity_id
_entity_poly.type
_entity_poly.pdbx_seq_one_letter_code
_entity_poly.pdbx_strand_id
1 'polypeptide(L)'
;MTANTYDSPAPPRPAASRDYGDDGFFQRLLRRLRDLLIMGVAGPLTGACAIVALHFALGGQPAQVDIAAEAARQHEAERALAILEDRWPGTARGSLPQATTAEPAPPPGMPELTAADFRAVEPTPEARHMADWVVARHDNGRMPFMVLDKRDARLYVFKPTGELIDQTPVLLGAAHGDDTYPGIGDVPIDKVKPYQRTTAAGRFVTRPGLDADHTDVVWLDYDAALAMHRVINKVKSERRLQRLASPNPKVRRISWGCINIPIAFFDAYISPVYGKRSGVTYVIPERKSFAEVFERTPAGAQPMVASTETLAPKDVAQR
;
A
#
# COMPACT_ATOMS: atom_id res chain seq x y z
N MET A 1 -62.66 23.40 0.00
CA MET A 1 -63.10 23.09 -1.39
C MET A 1 -62.80 24.35 -2.19
N THR A 2 -61.89 24.44 -3.15
CA THR A 2 -61.33 23.47 -4.11
C THR A 2 -59.89 23.89 -4.47
N ALA A 3 -59.03 22.90 -4.70
CA ALA A 3 -57.68 23.07 -5.21
C ALA A 3 -57.69 23.45 -6.70
N ASN A 4 -56.75 24.30 -7.13
CA ASN A 4 -56.36 24.42 -8.53
C ASN A 4 -54.85 24.22 -8.64
N THR A 5 -54.49 23.01 -9.05
CA THR A 5 -53.15 22.55 -9.44
C THR A 5 -52.87 23.07 -10.85
N TYR A 6 -51.82 23.87 -11.03
CA TYR A 6 -51.22 24.11 -12.35
C TYR A 6 -50.23 22.97 -12.62
N ASP A 7 -50.60 22.09 -13.54
CA ASP A 7 -49.77 21.01 -14.06
C ASP A 7 -48.91 21.57 -15.21
N SER A 8 -47.59 21.65 -15.00
CA SER A 8 -46.64 22.01 -16.06
C SER A 8 -46.10 20.73 -16.71
N PRO A 9 -46.14 20.58 -18.04
CA PRO A 9 -45.62 19.37 -18.68
C PRO A 9 -44.09 19.28 -18.53
N ALA A 10 -43.62 18.13 -18.08
CA ALA A 10 -42.20 17.80 -17.98
C ALA A 10 -41.52 17.87 -19.36
N PRO A 11 -40.25 18.34 -19.44
CA PRO A 11 -39.51 18.36 -20.70
C PRO A 11 -39.24 16.93 -21.19
N PRO A 12 -39.20 16.69 -22.52
CA PRO A 12 -38.93 15.38 -23.07
C PRO A 12 -37.54 14.90 -22.68
N ARG A 13 -37.44 13.63 -22.24
CA ARG A 13 -36.17 12.95 -21.96
C ARG A 13 -35.29 12.95 -23.22
N PRO A 14 -33.98 13.20 -23.13
CA PRO A 14 -33.09 13.00 -24.25
C PRO A 14 -33.09 11.51 -24.65
N ALA A 15 -33.30 11.26 -25.94
CA ALA A 15 -33.19 9.94 -26.52
C ALA A 15 -31.78 9.40 -26.26
N ALA A 16 -31.69 8.28 -25.55
CA ALA A 16 -30.45 7.53 -25.44
C ALA A 16 -30.09 6.98 -26.83
N SER A 17 -29.17 7.64 -27.52
CA SER A 17 -28.44 7.01 -28.61
C SER A 17 -27.64 5.85 -28.01
N ARG A 18 -28.15 4.63 -28.19
CA ARG A 18 -27.34 3.42 -27.99
C ARG A 18 -26.27 3.42 -29.06
N ASP A 19 -25.08 3.85 -28.68
CA ASP A 19 -23.86 3.62 -29.44
C ASP A 19 -23.51 2.14 -29.30
N TYR A 20 -23.84 1.34 -30.32
CA TYR A 20 -23.48 -0.08 -30.40
C TYR A 20 -22.07 -0.15 -31.01
N GLY A 21 -21.08 0.25 -30.22
CA GLY A 21 -19.67 0.15 -30.57
C GLY A 21 -19.17 -1.28 -30.37
N ASP A 22 -19.25 -2.08 -31.44
CA ASP A 22 -18.48 -3.29 -31.76
C ASP A 22 -17.67 -3.94 -30.61
N ASP A 23 -18.27 -4.92 -29.92
CA ASP A 23 -17.65 -5.72 -28.85
C ASP A 23 -16.52 -6.66 -29.34
N GLY A 24 -15.89 -6.36 -30.49
CA GLY A 24 -14.88 -7.20 -31.14
C GLY A 24 -15.41 -8.55 -31.59
N PHE A 25 -16.73 -8.74 -31.63
CA PHE A 25 -17.37 -9.97 -32.07
C PHE A 25 -17.04 -10.26 -33.53
N PHE A 26 -17.13 -9.24 -34.40
CA PHE A 26 -16.76 -9.36 -35.81
C PHE A 26 -15.27 -9.71 -35.98
N GLN A 27 -14.40 -9.10 -35.18
CA GLN A 27 -12.96 -9.40 -35.21
C GLN A 27 -12.65 -10.83 -34.76
N ARG A 28 -13.38 -11.35 -33.75
CA ARG A 28 -13.25 -12.75 -33.30
C ARG A 28 -13.81 -13.73 -34.34
N LEU A 29 -14.93 -13.38 -34.99
CA LEU A 29 -15.56 -14.19 -36.03
C LEU A 29 -14.67 -14.29 -37.27
N LEU A 30 -14.14 -13.17 -37.74
CA LEU A 30 -13.21 -13.14 -38.88
C LEU A 30 -11.94 -13.94 -38.61
N ARG A 31 -11.41 -13.87 -37.38
CA ARG A 31 -10.23 -14.66 -36.97
C ARG A 31 -10.53 -16.17 -36.99
N ARG A 32 -11.68 -16.59 -36.48
CA ARG A 32 -12.10 -18.01 -36.52
C ARG A 32 -12.32 -18.52 -37.94
N LEU A 33 -12.91 -17.71 -38.82
CA LEU A 33 -13.11 -18.08 -40.22
C LEU A 33 -11.77 -18.22 -40.97
N ARG A 34 -10.83 -17.30 -40.74
CA ARG A 34 -9.47 -17.39 -41.29
C ARG A 34 -8.74 -18.64 -40.81
N ASP A 35 -8.79 -18.92 -39.51
CA ASP A 35 -8.08 -20.05 -38.91
C ASP A 35 -8.68 -21.40 -39.38
N LEU A 36 -10.00 -21.49 -39.58
CA LEU A 36 -10.67 -22.63 -40.20
C LEU A 36 -10.26 -22.84 -41.67
N LEU A 37 -10.10 -21.75 -42.43
CA LEU A 37 -9.66 -21.82 -43.83
C LEU A 37 -8.20 -22.31 -43.94
N ILE A 38 -7.32 -21.85 -43.04
CA ILE A 38 -5.92 -22.32 -42.96
C ILE A 38 -5.87 -23.81 -42.60
N MET A 39 -6.68 -24.24 -41.62
CA MET A 39 -6.78 -25.65 -41.22
C MET A 39 -7.33 -26.54 -42.36
N GLY A 40 -8.26 -26.02 -43.17
CA GLY A 40 -8.84 -26.74 -44.30
C GLY A 40 -7.90 -26.92 -45.50
N VAL A 41 -6.96 -25.99 -45.71
CA VAL A 41 -6.02 -26.03 -46.85
C VAL A 41 -4.73 -26.79 -46.51
N ALA A 42 -4.20 -26.64 -45.28
CA ALA A 42 -2.90 -27.19 -44.90
C ALA A 42 -2.96 -28.48 -44.07
N GLY A 43 -4.16 -28.92 -43.66
CA GLY A 43 -4.36 -30.02 -42.73
C GLY A 43 -4.15 -29.60 -41.26
N PRO A 44 -4.67 -30.37 -40.29
CA PRO A 44 -4.82 -29.92 -38.90
C PRO A 44 -3.50 -29.70 -38.15
N LEU A 45 -2.47 -30.52 -38.41
CA LEU A 45 -1.16 -30.38 -37.77
C LEU A 45 -0.37 -29.18 -38.33
N THR A 46 -0.31 -29.07 -39.66
CA THR A 46 0.39 -27.98 -40.36
C THR A 46 -0.32 -26.65 -40.22
N GLY A 47 -1.65 -26.65 -40.21
CA GLY A 47 -2.50 -25.47 -40.00
C GLY A 47 -2.37 -24.87 -38.60
N ALA A 48 -2.27 -25.71 -37.55
CA ALA A 48 -2.01 -25.24 -36.20
C ALA A 48 -0.64 -24.54 -36.07
N CYS A 49 0.41 -25.11 -36.67
CA CYS A 49 1.73 -24.49 -36.70
C CYS A 49 1.74 -23.17 -37.48
N ALA A 50 1.03 -23.08 -38.60
CA ALA A 50 0.90 -21.85 -39.39
C ALA A 50 0.17 -20.74 -38.63
N ILE A 51 -0.89 -21.07 -37.86
CA ILE A 51 -1.62 -20.10 -37.04
C ILE A 51 -0.75 -19.56 -35.91
N VAL A 52 0.07 -20.41 -35.27
CA VAL A 52 1.02 -20.00 -34.22
C VAL A 52 2.10 -19.09 -34.80
N ALA A 53 2.70 -19.46 -35.94
CA ALA A 53 3.70 -18.64 -36.62
C ALA A 53 3.14 -17.28 -37.08
N LEU A 54 1.90 -17.25 -37.57
CA LEU A 54 1.25 -16.01 -38.01
C LEU A 54 0.87 -15.09 -36.83
N HIS A 55 0.50 -15.65 -35.67
CA HIS A 55 0.31 -14.87 -34.45
C HIS A 55 1.63 -14.31 -33.91
N PHE A 56 2.74 -15.04 -34.07
CA PHE A 56 4.07 -14.59 -33.68
C PHE A 56 4.65 -13.52 -34.63
N ALA A 57 4.31 -13.58 -35.91
CA ALA A 57 4.78 -12.63 -36.93
C ALA A 57 3.94 -11.34 -37.01
N LEU A 58 2.65 -11.39 -36.69
CA LEU A 58 1.72 -10.25 -36.78
C LEU A 58 1.35 -9.64 -35.42
N GLY A 59 1.49 -10.40 -34.32
CA GLY A 59 1.36 -9.90 -32.96
C GLY A 59 2.76 -9.72 -32.41
N GLY A 60 3.22 -8.46 -32.34
CA GLY A 60 4.51 -8.11 -31.74
C GLY A 60 4.73 -8.84 -30.41
N GLN A 61 6.00 -9.15 -30.14
CA GLN A 61 6.44 -10.01 -29.05
C GLN A 61 5.57 -9.84 -27.79
N PRO A 62 5.09 -10.94 -27.17
CA PRO A 62 4.42 -10.83 -25.88
C PRO A 62 5.36 -10.04 -24.97
N ALA A 63 4.85 -8.96 -24.36
CA ALA A 63 5.63 -8.10 -23.49
C ALA A 63 6.46 -8.99 -22.56
N GLN A 64 7.75 -9.08 -22.86
CA GLN A 64 8.68 -9.84 -22.06
C GLN A 64 8.65 -9.12 -20.72
N VAL A 65 8.02 -9.74 -19.72
CA VAL A 65 8.17 -9.30 -18.33
C VAL A 65 9.67 -9.16 -18.17
N ASP A 66 10.14 -7.93 -18.02
CA ASP A 66 11.56 -7.62 -18.14
C ASP A 66 12.28 -8.38 -17.03
N ILE A 67 12.81 -9.56 -17.36
CA ILE A 67 13.34 -10.55 -16.41
C ILE A 67 14.50 -9.90 -15.64
N ALA A 68 15.22 -8.97 -16.27
CA ALA A 68 16.25 -8.18 -15.64
C ALA A 68 15.68 -7.21 -14.60
N ALA A 69 14.56 -6.54 -14.89
CA ALA A 69 13.90 -5.65 -13.94
C ALA A 69 13.25 -6.41 -12.76
N GLU A 70 12.72 -7.60 -13.01
CA GLU A 70 12.19 -8.48 -11.96
C GLU A 70 13.33 -9.06 -11.09
N ALA A 71 14.42 -9.51 -11.71
CA ALA A 71 15.61 -9.96 -10.98
C ALA A 71 16.25 -8.83 -10.16
N ALA A 72 16.25 -7.59 -10.67
CA ALA A 72 16.72 -6.43 -9.92
C ALA A 72 15.82 -6.12 -8.71
N ARG A 73 14.49 -6.18 -8.88
CA ARG A 73 13.52 -6.04 -7.76
C ARG A 73 13.68 -7.13 -6.73
N GLN A 74 13.86 -8.38 -7.16
CA GLN A 74 14.11 -9.52 -6.28
C GLN A 74 15.44 -9.35 -5.54
N HIS A 75 16.50 -8.90 -6.23
CA HIS A 75 17.78 -8.64 -5.59
C HIS A 75 17.72 -7.47 -4.59
N GLU A 76 16.98 -6.40 -4.89
CA GLU A 76 16.73 -5.29 -3.96
C GLU A 76 15.90 -5.75 -2.76
N ALA A 77 14.86 -6.56 -2.98
CA ALA A 77 14.04 -7.16 -1.93
C ALA A 77 14.84 -8.15 -1.06
N GLU A 78 15.71 -8.96 -1.66
CA GLU A 78 16.63 -9.87 -0.96
C GLU A 78 17.67 -9.09 -0.17
N ARG A 79 18.19 -7.98 -0.70
CA ARG A 79 19.10 -7.08 0.05
C ARG A 79 18.36 -6.39 1.18
N ALA A 80 17.13 -5.93 0.97
CA ALA A 80 16.30 -5.34 2.02
C ALA A 80 16.01 -6.37 3.12
N LEU A 81 15.58 -7.58 2.74
CA LEU A 81 15.37 -8.71 3.63
C LEU A 81 16.66 -9.06 4.37
N ALA A 82 17.81 -9.17 3.70
CA ALA A 82 19.09 -9.41 4.35
C ALA A 82 19.44 -8.29 5.34
N ILE A 83 19.24 -7.01 4.99
CA ILE A 83 19.42 -5.88 5.91
C ILE A 83 18.49 -5.96 7.14
N LEU A 84 17.31 -6.56 6.97
CA LEU A 84 16.28 -6.75 7.99
C LEU A 84 16.43 -8.05 8.78
N GLU A 85 17.10 -9.06 8.23
CA GLU A 85 17.30 -10.42 8.76
C GLU A 85 18.69 -10.60 9.41
N ASP A 86 19.76 -10.07 8.81
CA ASP A 86 21.17 -10.19 9.24
C ASP A 86 21.48 -9.55 10.62
N ARG A 87 20.49 -8.88 11.22
CA ARG A 87 20.57 -8.34 12.59
C ARG A 87 19.35 -8.63 13.47
N TRP A 88 18.43 -9.50 13.06
CA TRP A 88 17.25 -9.83 13.86
C TRP A 88 17.37 -11.23 14.51
N PRO A 89 17.86 -11.36 15.76
CA PRO A 89 17.86 -12.64 16.45
C PRO A 89 16.42 -12.95 16.90
N GLY A 90 15.73 -13.77 16.11
CA GLY A 90 14.39 -14.21 16.48
C GLY A 90 13.72 -15.06 15.42
N THR A 91 14.22 -16.28 15.21
CA THR A 91 13.48 -17.52 14.89
C THR A 91 14.46 -18.65 14.52
N ALA A 92 15.37 -19.01 15.42
CA ALA A 92 16.01 -20.33 15.30
C ALA A 92 15.03 -21.39 15.81
N ARG A 93 14.39 -22.12 14.88
CA ARG A 93 13.60 -23.31 15.18
C ARG A 93 14.59 -24.42 15.58
N GLY A 94 14.85 -24.56 16.88
CA GLY A 94 15.83 -25.50 17.41
C GLY A 94 15.43 -26.95 17.20
N SER A 95 16.36 -27.74 16.65
CA SER A 95 16.46 -29.17 16.92
C SER A 95 17.44 -29.34 18.08
N LEU A 96 17.01 -29.99 19.17
CA LEU A 96 17.83 -30.20 20.37
C LEU A 96 18.85 -31.32 20.16
N PRO A 97 20.09 -31.12 20.64
CA PRO A 97 20.66 -32.11 21.55
C PRO A 97 21.05 -31.48 22.90
N GLN A 98 20.77 -32.19 23.99
CA GLN A 98 21.25 -31.89 25.34
C GLN A 98 22.77 -32.05 25.43
N ALA A 99 23.47 -31.09 26.04
CA ALA A 99 24.14 -31.25 27.35
C ALA A 99 25.14 -30.12 27.66
N THR A 100 25.19 -29.80 28.95
CA THR A 100 26.24 -29.11 29.73
C THR A 100 26.21 -27.59 29.77
N THR A 101 25.92 -27.12 30.98
CA THR A 101 25.83 -25.77 31.52
C THR A 101 27.15 -25.02 31.41
N ALA A 102 27.22 -24.08 30.47
CA ALA A 102 28.01 -22.86 30.61
C ALA A 102 27.10 -21.72 30.16
N GLU A 103 26.82 -20.77 31.06
CA GLU A 103 26.02 -19.59 30.76
C GLU A 103 26.72 -18.81 29.63
N PRO A 104 26.11 -18.69 28.44
CA PRO A 104 26.74 -17.93 27.37
C PRO A 104 26.74 -16.46 27.77
N ALA A 105 27.91 -15.81 27.64
CA ALA A 105 28.01 -14.37 27.78
C ALA A 105 26.95 -13.69 26.90
N PRO A 106 26.29 -12.61 27.38
CA PRO A 106 25.28 -11.91 26.59
C PRO A 106 25.90 -11.50 25.25
N PRO A 107 25.21 -11.72 24.11
CA PRO A 107 25.72 -11.30 22.82
C PRO A 107 26.03 -9.80 22.89
N PRO A 108 27.11 -9.33 22.24
CA PRO A 108 27.45 -7.91 22.24
C PRO A 108 26.21 -7.11 21.81
N GLY A 109 25.71 -6.28 22.73
CA GLY A 109 24.55 -5.44 22.47
C GLY A 109 24.83 -4.58 21.25
N MET A 110 23.88 -4.54 20.31
CA MET A 110 23.97 -3.60 19.20
C MET A 110 24.16 -2.19 19.78
N PRO A 111 24.98 -1.32 19.17
CA PRO A 111 25.08 0.07 19.63
C PRO A 111 23.69 0.69 19.65
N GLU A 112 23.22 1.06 20.84
CA GLU A 112 21.96 1.77 21.01
C GLU A 112 22.18 3.20 20.53
N LEU A 113 21.62 3.52 19.36
CA LEU A 113 21.57 4.90 18.91
C LEU A 113 20.73 5.71 19.89
N THR A 114 21.16 6.93 20.21
CA THR A 114 20.38 7.89 21.01
C THR A 114 19.47 8.77 20.14
N ALA A 115 19.66 8.72 18.82
CA ALA A 115 18.91 9.45 17.79
C ALA A 115 18.87 8.62 16.50
N ALA A 116 17.90 8.87 15.62
CA ALA A 116 17.79 8.13 14.37
C ALA A 116 18.90 8.52 13.37
N ASP A 117 19.43 7.52 12.67
CA ASP A 117 20.39 7.71 11.58
C ASP A 117 19.65 7.77 10.24
N PHE A 118 19.49 8.96 9.67
CA PHE A 118 18.88 9.18 8.36
C PHE A 118 19.84 8.89 7.18
N ARG A 119 21.07 8.46 7.46
CA ARG A 119 22.14 8.30 6.46
C ARG A 119 22.32 9.60 5.67
N ALA A 120 22.34 9.53 4.34
CA ALA A 120 22.49 10.70 3.46
C ALA A 120 21.17 11.41 3.14
N VAL A 121 20.04 11.00 3.72
CA VAL A 121 18.74 11.62 3.49
C VAL A 121 18.57 12.82 4.42
N GLU A 122 18.14 13.95 3.87
CA GLU A 122 17.74 15.12 4.64
C GLU A 122 16.22 15.10 4.88
N PRO A 123 15.75 14.72 6.07
CA PRO A 123 14.34 14.74 6.42
C PRO A 123 13.85 16.16 6.78
N THR A 124 12.54 16.32 6.87
CA THR A 124 11.95 17.50 7.53
C THR A 124 12.33 17.53 9.01
N PRO A 125 12.34 18.72 9.66
CA PRO A 125 12.55 18.83 11.10
C PRO A 125 11.59 17.95 11.91
N GLU A 126 10.32 17.88 11.51
CA GLU A 126 9.31 17.07 12.18
C GLU A 126 9.56 15.56 12.03
N ALA A 127 9.97 15.10 10.84
CA ALA A 127 10.33 13.70 10.62
C ALA A 127 11.56 13.29 11.42
N ARG A 128 12.59 14.16 11.46
CA ARG A 128 13.77 13.95 12.31
C ARG A 128 13.38 13.88 13.78
N HIS A 129 12.63 14.86 14.26
CA HIS A 129 12.19 14.91 15.65
C HIS A 129 11.41 13.65 16.06
N MET A 130 10.48 13.18 15.21
CA MET A 130 9.76 11.94 15.45
C MET A 130 10.69 10.72 15.53
N ALA A 131 11.55 10.53 14.54
CA ALA A 131 12.44 9.36 14.51
C ALA A 131 13.42 9.37 15.70
N ASP A 132 13.99 10.52 16.04
CA ASP A 132 14.84 10.69 17.21
C ASP A 132 14.08 10.38 18.51
N TRP A 133 12.83 10.86 18.65
CA TRP A 133 11.97 10.58 19.80
C TRP A 133 11.68 9.09 19.95
N VAL A 134 11.40 8.38 18.85
CA VAL A 134 11.15 6.93 18.87
C VAL A 134 12.38 6.18 19.36
N VAL A 135 13.56 6.53 18.83
CA VAL A 135 14.83 5.88 19.17
C VAL A 135 15.24 6.16 20.61
N ALA A 136 15.25 7.43 21.01
CA ALA A 136 15.66 7.86 22.35
C ALA A 136 14.79 7.24 23.48
N ARG A 137 13.55 6.87 23.17
CA ARG A 137 12.61 6.29 24.13
C ARG A 137 12.44 4.78 23.98
N HIS A 138 13.04 4.18 22.95
CA HIS A 138 12.78 2.81 22.52
C HIS A 138 11.26 2.51 22.36
N ASP A 139 10.48 3.52 21.95
CA ASP A 139 9.02 3.45 21.93
C ASP A 139 8.49 2.41 20.94
N ASN A 140 9.29 2.09 19.91
CA ASN A 140 9.00 1.03 18.95
C ASN A 140 9.08 -0.38 19.57
N GLY A 141 9.53 -0.53 20.82
CA GLY A 141 9.59 -1.82 21.51
C GLY A 141 10.48 -2.83 20.79
N ARG A 142 11.57 -2.34 20.16
CA ARG A 142 12.48 -3.12 19.29
C ARG A 142 11.84 -3.68 18.02
N MET A 143 10.66 -3.24 17.61
CA MET A 143 10.09 -3.58 16.30
C MET A 143 10.65 -2.68 15.19
N PRO A 144 10.73 -3.14 13.92
CA PRO A 144 10.97 -2.24 12.80
C PRO A 144 9.85 -1.20 12.76
N PHE A 145 10.19 0.04 12.41
CA PHE A 145 9.23 1.13 12.46
C PHE A 145 9.27 2.02 11.24
N MET A 146 8.17 2.71 11.00
CA MET A 146 8.02 3.70 9.94
C MET A 146 7.59 5.04 10.51
N VAL A 147 8.03 6.11 9.87
CA VAL A 147 7.58 7.47 10.15
C VAL A 147 6.93 8.02 8.89
N LEU A 148 5.68 8.48 9.02
CA LEU A 148 4.94 9.14 7.95
C LEU A 148 4.82 10.63 8.27
N ASP A 149 5.49 11.46 7.46
CA ASP A 149 5.28 12.91 7.44
C ASP A 149 4.12 13.24 6.50
N LYS A 150 3.00 13.70 7.08
CA LYS A 150 1.82 14.09 6.30
C LYS A 150 1.98 15.41 5.54
N ARG A 151 2.81 16.33 6.05
CA ARG A 151 3.04 17.63 5.42
C ARG A 151 3.92 17.48 4.17
N ASP A 152 4.93 16.61 4.24
CA ASP A 152 5.77 16.26 3.07
C ASP A 152 5.23 15.07 2.24
N ALA A 153 4.18 14.40 2.73
CA ALA A 153 3.58 13.22 2.11
C ALA A 153 4.66 12.17 1.76
N ARG A 154 5.43 11.79 2.78
CA ARG A 154 6.63 10.97 2.66
C ARG A 154 6.73 9.97 3.80
N LEU A 155 7.02 8.73 3.43
CA LEU A 155 7.20 7.61 4.35
C LEU A 155 8.68 7.28 4.45
N TYR A 156 9.17 7.11 5.68
CA TYR A 156 10.52 6.67 6.00
C TYR A 156 10.44 5.31 6.70
N VAL A 157 11.27 4.35 6.27
CA VAL A 157 11.31 3.01 6.84
C VAL A 157 12.61 2.84 7.61
N PHE A 158 12.53 2.46 8.87
CA PHE A 158 13.69 2.32 9.75
C PHE A 158 13.87 0.88 10.21
N LYS A 159 15.14 0.52 10.42
CA LYS A 159 15.50 -0.62 11.24
C LYS A 159 14.99 -0.40 12.68
N PRO A 160 14.86 -1.48 13.46
CA PRO A 160 14.51 -1.40 14.88
C PRO A 160 15.41 -0.49 15.71
N THR A 161 16.68 -0.33 15.30
CA THR A 161 17.70 0.46 15.98
C THR A 161 17.65 1.94 15.63
N GLY A 162 16.83 2.38 14.67
CA GLY A 162 16.76 3.77 14.24
C GLY A 162 17.57 4.14 13.00
N GLU A 163 18.21 3.17 12.34
CA GLU A 163 18.90 3.39 11.06
C GLU A 163 17.90 3.36 9.91
N LEU A 164 17.87 4.41 9.09
CA LEU A 164 17.00 4.52 7.92
C LEU A 164 17.35 3.45 6.89
N ILE A 165 16.36 2.71 6.43
CA ILE A 165 16.49 1.75 5.32
C ILE A 165 16.34 2.52 4.01
N ASP A 166 15.18 3.14 3.81
CA ASP A 166 14.85 3.95 2.63
C ASP A 166 13.62 4.84 2.89
N GLN A 167 13.26 5.66 1.92
CA GLN A 167 12.13 6.60 1.96
C GLN A 167 11.43 6.75 0.60
N THR A 168 10.13 7.08 0.62
CA THR A 168 9.36 7.28 -0.62
C THR A 168 8.29 8.37 -0.46
N PRO A 169 7.97 9.12 -1.54
CA PRO A 169 6.69 9.84 -1.58
C PRO A 169 5.52 8.86 -1.51
N VAL A 170 4.42 9.30 -0.91
CA VAL A 170 3.17 8.53 -0.80
C VAL A 170 1.97 9.42 -1.17
N LEU A 171 0.81 8.82 -1.43
CA LEU A 171 -0.46 9.55 -1.50
C LEU A 171 -1.26 9.35 -0.22
N LEU A 172 -1.91 10.41 0.23
CA LEU A 172 -2.64 10.47 1.49
C LEU A 172 -4.10 10.83 1.26
N GLY A 173 -4.87 10.81 2.36
CA GLY A 173 -6.24 11.28 2.41
C GLY A 173 -6.40 12.65 1.76
N ALA A 174 -7.44 12.80 0.94
CA ALA A 174 -7.73 14.05 0.23
C ALA A 174 -7.97 15.23 1.17
N ALA A 175 -8.54 14.98 2.35
CA ALA A 175 -8.72 15.98 3.38
C ALA A 175 -7.52 16.02 4.33
N HIS A 176 -7.18 17.24 4.76
CA HIS A 176 -6.32 17.42 5.91
C HIS A 176 -7.04 17.02 7.19
N GLY A 177 -6.31 16.47 8.16
CA GLY A 177 -6.84 16.12 9.47
C GLY A 177 -6.05 15.03 10.17
N ASP A 178 -6.21 14.93 11.49
CA ASP A 178 -5.47 14.00 12.35
C ASP A 178 -6.36 12.92 12.97
N ASP A 179 -7.67 13.06 12.88
CA ASP A 179 -8.63 12.17 13.51
C ASP A 179 -9.26 11.22 12.51
N THR A 180 -9.56 10.01 12.99
CA THR A 180 -10.46 9.06 12.35
C THR A 180 -11.90 9.49 12.59
N TYR A 181 -12.71 9.52 11.54
CA TYR A 181 -14.14 9.74 11.70
C TYR A 181 -14.80 8.48 12.31
N PRO A 182 -15.63 8.57 13.36
CA PRO A 182 -16.21 7.40 14.01
C PRO A 182 -16.97 6.49 13.02
N GLY A 183 -16.68 5.18 13.06
CA GLY A 183 -17.32 4.18 12.21
C GLY A 183 -16.95 4.25 10.72
N ILE A 184 -15.94 5.05 10.34
CA ILE A 184 -15.62 5.27 8.91
C ILE A 184 -15.26 4.00 8.16
N GLY A 185 -14.67 3.00 8.82
CA GLY A 185 -14.28 1.74 8.17
C GLY A 185 -15.43 0.84 7.73
N ASP A 186 -16.66 1.16 8.14
CA ASP A 186 -17.89 0.45 7.71
C ASP A 186 -18.72 1.31 6.72
N VAL A 187 -18.28 2.54 6.44
CA VAL A 187 -18.96 3.43 5.49
C VAL A 187 -18.56 3.01 4.07
N PRO A 188 -19.53 2.67 3.19
CA PRO A 188 -19.22 2.39 1.78
C PRO A 188 -18.45 3.55 1.15
N ILE A 189 -17.41 3.25 0.37
CA ILE A 189 -16.46 4.29 -0.03
C ILE A 189 -17.12 5.38 -0.89
N ASP A 190 -18.16 5.06 -1.66
CA ASP A 190 -18.96 6.03 -2.45
C ASP A 190 -19.77 7.00 -1.57
N LYS A 191 -19.98 6.67 -0.29
CA LYS A 191 -20.66 7.52 0.71
C LYS A 191 -19.69 8.30 1.60
N VAL A 192 -18.39 8.03 1.53
CA VAL A 192 -17.38 8.78 2.28
C VAL A 192 -17.30 10.22 1.78
N LYS A 193 -17.67 11.14 2.67
CA LYS A 193 -17.74 12.58 2.38
C LYS A 193 -16.33 13.17 2.26
N PRO A 194 -16.14 14.26 1.48
CA PRO A 194 -14.82 14.84 1.27
C PRO A 194 -14.02 15.13 2.56
N TYR A 195 -14.67 15.67 3.59
CA TYR A 195 -14.02 16.01 4.86
C TYR A 195 -13.63 14.79 5.73
N GLN A 196 -14.17 13.61 5.43
CA GLN A 196 -13.88 12.36 6.15
C GLN A 196 -12.65 11.63 5.57
N ARG A 197 -12.12 12.09 4.43
CA ARG A 197 -11.00 11.45 3.73
C ARG A 197 -9.66 11.83 4.34
N THR A 198 -9.48 11.59 5.64
CA THR A 198 -8.28 11.96 6.40
C THR A 198 -7.37 10.75 6.60
N THR A 199 -6.06 10.98 6.62
CA THR A 199 -5.09 10.01 7.14
C THR A 199 -4.85 10.34 8.62
N ALA A 200 -5.33 9.49 9.52
CA ALA A 200 -5.22 9.74 10.96
C ALA A 200 -3.75 9.84 11.42
N ALA A 201 -3.50 10.70 12.41
CA ALA A 201 -2.20 10.80 13.08
C ALA A 201 -2.16 9.87 14.31
N GLY A 202 -0.96 9.45 14.70
CA GLY A 202 -0.78 8.62 15.89
C GLY A 202 0.26 7.52 15.74
N ARG A 203 0.30 6.64 16.74
CA ARG A 203 1.14 5.46 16.81
C ARG A 203 0.29 4.21 16.56
N PHE A 204 0.63 3.45 15.54
CA PHE A 204 -0.11 2.26 15.13
C PHE A 204 0.79 1.04 15.16
N VAL A 205 0.36 -0.04 15.81
CA VAL A 205 0.99 -1.36 15.64
C VAL A 205 0.40 -1.99 14.39
N THR A 206 1.22 -2.20 13.38
CA THR A 206 0.74 -2.67 12.09
C THR A 206 0.40 -4.15 12.10
N ARG A 207 -0.52 -4.55 11.23
CA ARG A 207 -0.85 -5.96 11.00
C ARG A 207 -0.88 -6.28 9.51
N PRO A 208 -0.35 -7.44 9.11
CA PRO A 208 -0.57 -7.94 7.76
C PRO A 208 -2.04 -8.28 7.54
N GLY A 209 -2.52 -8.15 6.31
CA GLY A 209 -3.84 -8.62 5.93
C GLY A 209 -4.10 -8.47 4.45
N LEU A 210 -5.36 -8.63 4.07
CA LEU A 210 -5.81 -8.59 2.68
C LEU A 210 -6.89 -7.53 2.49
N ASP A 211 -6.89 -6.87 1.34
CA ASP A 211 -8.05 -6.09 0.87
C ASP A 211 -9.16 -7.02 0.35
N ALA A 212 -10.34 -6.45 0.06
CA ALA A 212 -11.50 -7.18 -0.48
C ALA A 212 -11.19 -7.97 -1.78
N ASP A 213 -10.14 -7.60 -2.51
CA ASP A 213 -9.70 -8.28 -3.73
C ASP A 213 -8.60 -9.32 -3.47
N HIS A 214 -8.32 -9.63 -2.22
CA HIS A 214 -7.30 -10.57 -1.77
C HIS A 214 -5.87 -10.14 -2.12
N THR A 215 -5.64 -8.84 -2.23
CA THR A 215 -4.30 -8.24 -2.36
C THR A 215 -3.74 -7.95 -0.98
N ASP A 216 -2.45 -8.19 -0.75
CA ASP A 216 -1.80 -7.89 0.51
C ASP A 216 -1.77 -6.37 0.79
N VAL A 217 -2.14 -6.05 2.03
CA VAL A 217 -2.11 -4.70 2.61
C VAL A 217 -1.52 -4.75 4.01
N VAL A 218 -1.09 -3.59 4.50
CA VAL A 218 -0.64 -3.44 5.90
C VAL A 218 -1.63 -2.55 6.64
N TRP A 219 -2.37 -3.12 7.57
CA TRP A 219 -3.33 -2.41 8.41
C TRP A 219 -2.61 -1.59 9.46
N LEU A 220 -2.98 -0.31 9.59
CA LEU A 220 -2.63 0.54 10.73
C LEU A 220 -3.76 0.52 11.75
N ASP A 221 -5.00 0.67 11.27
CA ASP A 221 -6.23 0.58 12.05
C ASP A 221 -7.30 -0.10 11.19
N TYR A 222 -7.63 -1.34 11.54
CA TYR A 222 -8.56 -2.16 10.78
C TYR A 222 -10.02 -1.69 10.93
N ASP A 223 -10.40 -1.18 12.10
CA ASP A 223 -11.76 -0.71 12.36
C ASP A 223 -12.02 0.61 11.63
N ALA A 224 -10.99 1.44 11.47
CA ALA A 224 -11.02 2.64 10.65
C ALA A 224 -10.83 2.40 9.14
N ALA A 225 -10.57 1.16 8.72
CA ALA A 225 -10.12 0.83 7.36
C ALA A 225 -8.91 1.67 6.89
N LEU A 226 -7.99 1.98 7.81
CA LEU A 226 -6.75 2.70 7.52
C LEU A 226 -5.62 1.71 7.25
N ALA A 227 -5.16 1.68 6.00
CA ALA A 227 -4.10 0.78 5.56
C ALA A 227 -3.03 1.49 4.72
N MET A 228 -1.86 0.87 4.65
CA MET A 228 -0.89 1.07 3.57
C MET A 228 -1.14 0.02 2.49
N HIS A 229 -1.17 0.47 1.23
CA HIS A 229 -1.27 -0.43 0.09
C HIS A 229 -0.59 0.18 -1.14
N ARG A 230 -0.33 -0.67 -2.13
CA ARG A 230 0.19 -0.25 -3.44
C ARG A 230 -0.72 0.80 -4.08
N VAL A 231 -0.15 1.78 -4.75
CA VAL A 231 -0.91 2.75 -5.53
C VAL A 231 -1.70 2.04 -6.64
N ILE A 232 -3.00 2.34 -6.71
CA ILE A 232 -3.91 1.79 -7.72
C ILE A 232 -4.18 2.89 -8.73
N ASN A 233 -3.75 2.68 -9.98
CA ASN A 233 -3.80 3.70 -11.04
C ASN A 233 -4.78 3.31 -12.17
N LYS A 234 -6.02 2.95 -11.79
CA LYS A 234 -7.07 2.55 -12.74
C LYS A 234 -7.78 3.76 -13.36
N VAL A 235 -7.97 4.82 -12.59
CA VAL A 235 -8.65 6.05 -13.04
C VAL A 235 -7.63 7.09 -13.53
N LYS A 236 -7.48 7.21 -14.85
CA LYS A 236 -6.46 8.09 -15.47
C LYS A 236 -6.58 9.56 -15.06
N SER A 237 -7.80 10.07 -14.86
CA SER A 237 -8.04 11.48 -14.47
C SER A 237 -7.52 11.82 -13.07
N GLU A 238 -7.30 10.82 -12.20
CA GLU A 238 -6.73 11.04 -10.86
C GLU A 238 -5.23 11.35 -10.91
N ARG A 239 -4.54 10.93 -11.97
CA ARG A 239 -3.12 11.20 -12.22
C ARG A 239 -2.21 10.78 -11.05
N ARG A 240 -2.50 9.63 -10.41
CA ARG A 240 -1.83 9.20 -9.16
C ARG A 240 -0.32 9.07 -9.30
N LEU A 241 0.16 8.48 -10.40
CA LEU A 241 1.60 8.35 -10.65
C LEU A 241 2.27 9.72 -10.85
N GLN A 242 1.62 10.66 -11.54
CA GLN A 242 2.14 12.01 -11.71
C GLN A 242 2.15 12.80 -10.39
N ARG A 243 1.17 12.57 -9.51
CA ARG A 243 1.16 13.16 -8.15
C ARG A 243 2.34 12.65 -7.32
N LEU A 244 2.59 11.33 -7.35
CA LEU A 244 3.75 10.72 -6.67
C LEU A 244 5.07 11.29 -7.17
N ALA A 245 5.23 11.45 -8.48
CA ALA A 245 6.43 12.01 -9.11
C ALA A 245 6.58 13.54 -8.93
N SER A 246 5.52 14.25 -8.55
CA SER A 246 5.57 15.71 -8.39
C SER A 246 6.46 16.08 -7.20
N PRO A 247 7.30 17.13 -7.28
CA PRO A 247 8.04 17.64 -6.13
C PRO A 247 7.14 18.38 -5.12
N ASN A 248 5.89 18.69 -5.47
CA ASN A 248 4.97 19.42 -4.60
C ASN A 248 4.15 18.44 -3.73
N PRO A 249 4.40 18.33 -2.41
CA PRO A 249 3.68 17.39 -1.55
C PRO A 249 2.17 17.69 -1.46
N LYS A 250 1.75 18.93 -1.71
CA LYS A 250 0.33 19.32 -1.67
C LYS A 250 -0.51 18.60 -2.71
N VAL A 251 0.07 18.16 -3.84
CA VAL A 251 -0.68 17.41 -4.86
C VAL A 251 -0.84 15.93 -4.53
N ARG A 252 -0.22 15.43 -3.46
CA ARG A 252 -0.26 14.02 -3.06
C ARG A 252 -1.44 13.67 -2.14
N ARG A 253 -2.49 14.48 -2.17
CA ARG A 253 -3.75 14.25 -1.42
C ARG A 253 -4.87 13.88 -2.38
N ILE A 254 -5.29 12.62 -2.32
CA ILE A 254 -6.30 12.08 -3.24
C ILE A 254 -7.02 10.83 -2.71
N SER A 255 -6.45 10.11 -1.74
CA SER A 255 -7.04 8.87 -1.23
C SER A 255 -8.23 9.15 -0.30
N TRP A 256 -8.91 8.08 0.12
CA TRP A 256 -9.97 8.12 1.12
C TRP A 256 -9.47 8.06 2.57
N GLY A 257 -8.16 8.03 2.77
CA GLY A 257 -7.51 7.97 4.08
C GLY A 257 -6.30 7.05 4.09
N CYS A 258 -6.35 5.96 3.32
CA CYS A 258 -5.25 5.02 3.14
C CYS A 258 -3.98 5.69 2.58
N ILE A 259 -2.84 5.10 2.91
CA ILE A 259 -1.52 5.53 2.47
C ILE A 259 -1.17 4.74 1.21
N ASN A 260 -1.12 5.40 0.05
CA ASN A 260 -0.80 4.73 -1.21
C ASN A 260 0.69 4.86 -1.51
N ILE A 261 1.34 3.71 -1.67
CA ILE A 261 2.80 3.58 -1.80
C ILE A 261 3.14 3.16 -3.25
N PRO A 262 4.22 3.69 -3.87
CA PRO A 262 4.69 3.16 -5.14
C PRO A 262 4.91 1.65 -5.10
N ILE A 263 4.46 0.94 -6.14
CA ILE A 263 4.47 -0.54 -6.18
C ILE A 263 5.86 -1.10 -5.85
N ALA A 264 6.90 -0.61 -6.54
CA ALA A 264 8.27 -1.08 -6.33
C ALA A 264 8.76 -0.91 -4.88
N PHE A 265 8.44 0.23 -4.24
CA PHE A 265 8.83 0.48 -2.86
C PHE A 265 8.07 -0.43 -1.88
N PHE A 266 6.77 -0.63 -2.13
CA PHE A 266 5.96 -1.52 -1.30
C PHE A 266 6.48 -2.96 -1.35
N ASP A 267 6.79 -3.45 -2.54
CA ASP A 267 7.25 -4.82 -2.76
C ASP A 267 8.67 -5.04 -2.22
N ALA A 268 9.54 -4.05 -2.31
CA ALA A 268 10.92 -4.16 -1.82
C ALA A 268 11.04 -4.02 -0.29
N TYR A 269 10.30 -3.08 0.32
CA TYR A 269 10.55 -2.67 1.71
C TYR A 269 9.39 -2.87 2.67
N ILE A 270 8.15 -2.90 2.17
CA ILE A 270 6.96 -2.95 3.03
C ILE A 270 6.45 -4.38 3.18
N SER A 271 6.01 -5.01 2.08
CA SER A 271 5.42 -6.36 2.09
C SER A 271 6.33 -7.42 2.73
N PRO A 272 7.66 -7.48 2.45
CA PRO A 272 8.51 -8.53 2.99
C PRO A 272 8.62 -8.53 4.53
N VAL A 273 8.42 -7.37 5.17
CA VAL A 273 8.46 -7.22 6.63
C VAL A 273 7.05 -7.14 7.20
N TYR A 274 6.32 -6.10 6.84
CA TYR A 274 5.05 -5.74 7.45
C TYR A 274 3.88 -6.57 6.92
N GLY A 275 4.07 -7.26 5.78
CA GLY A 275 3.17 -8.28 5.27
C GLY A 275 3.31 -9.65 5.96
N LYS A 276 4.35 -9.85 6.79
CA LYS A 276 4.61 -11.12 7.49
C LYS A 276 4.57 -11.00 9.01
N ARG A 277 4.86 -9.82 9.55
CA ARG A 277 4.92 -9.55 11.00
C ARG A 277 4.51 -8.11 11.30
N SER A 278 4.16 -7.85 12.56
CA SER A 278 3.89 -6.50 13.03
C SER A 278 5.15 -5.65 13.10
N GLY A 279 4.94 -4.35 12.92
CA GLY A 279 5.88 -3.32 13.34
C GLY A 279 5.12 -2.09 13.84
N VAL A 280 5.78 -0.93 13.92
CA VAL A 280 5.13 0.31 14.39
C VAL A 280 5.15 1.37 13.30
N THR A 281 4.04 2.08 13.10
CA THR A 281 3.98 3.25 12.22
C THR A 281 3.59 4.47 13.02
N TYR A 282 4.42 5.51 12.93
CA TYR A 282 4.19 6.81 13.53
C TYR A 282 3.75 7.79 12.46
N VAL A 283 2.53 8.27 12.54
CA VAL A 283 1.98 9.26 11.59
C VAL A 283 1.99 10.64 12.24
N ILE A 284 2.84 11.52 11.74
CA ILE A 284 3.05 12.87 12.28
C ILE A 284 1.79 13.72 12.04
N PRO A 285 1.25 14.41 13.06
CA PRO A 285 0.07 15.24 12.91
C PRO A 285 0.34 16.47 12.06
N GLU A 286 -0.71 17.00 11.45
CA GLU A 286 -0.63 18.22 10.65
C GLU A 286 -1.48 19.38 11.17
N ARG A 287 -2.47 19.10 12.05
CA ARG A 287 -3.28 20.12 12.76
C ARG A 287 -3.01 20.16 14.26
N LYS A 288 -2.96 19.00 14.91
CA LYS A 288 -2.60 18.86 16.32
C LYS A 288 -1.10 19.05 16.52
N SER A 289 -0.71 19.47 17.71
CA SER A 289 0.71 19.49 18.09
C SER A 289 1.25 18.07 18.29
N PHE A 290 2.58 17.94 18.19
CA PHE A 290 3.28 16.69 18.50
C PHE A 290 2.93 16.20 19.92
N ALA A 291 2.98 17.11 20.90
CA ALA A 291 2.72 16.80 22.30
C ALA A 291 1.31 16.26 22.55
N GLU A 292 0.30 16.81 21.86
CA GLU A 292 -1.09 16.34 21.97
C GLU A 292 -1.29 14.90 21.50
N VAL A 293 -0.47 14.44 20.56
CA VAL A 293 -0.58 13.10 19.96
C VAL A 293 0.37 12.09 20.60
N PHE A 294 1.59 12.49 20.95
CA PHE A 294 2.66 11.56 21.33
C PHE A 294 3.21 11.73 22.76
N GLU A 295 3.02 12.88 23.41
CA GLU A 295 3.58 13.13 24.75
C GLU A 295 2.52 13.12 25.86
N ARG A 296 1.24 13.14 25.51
CA ARG A 296 0.18 12.87 26.47
C ARG A 296 0.28 11.42 26.94
N THR A 297 0.60 11.23 28.23
CA THR A 297 0.40 9.95 28.91
C THR A 297 -1.06 9.54 28.69
N PRO A 298 -1.35 8.37 28.11
CA PRO A 298 -2.72 8.00 27.85
C PRO A 298 -3.46 7.86 29.19
N ALA A 299 -4.50 8.67 29.39
CA ALA A 299 -5.57 8.28 30.28
C ALA A 299 -6.33 7.13 29.59
N GLY A 300 -5.83 5.90 29.76
CA GLY A 300 -6.52 4.68 29.32
C GLY A 300 -6.56 4.43 27.82
N ALA A 301 -5.47 4.62 27.06
CA ALA A 301 -5.38 3.99 25.75
C ALA A 301 -5.33 2.48 25.96
N GLN A 302 -6.44 1.81 25.65
CA GLN A 302 -6.47 0.36 25.68
C GLN A 302 -5.39 -0.18 24.73
N PRO A 303 -4.59 -1.16 25.16
CA PRO A 303 -3.73 -1.87 24.23
C PRO A 303 -4.63 -2.43 23.13
N MET A 304 -4.38 -2.05 21.88
CA MET A 304 -4.89 -2.81 20.75
C MET A 304 -4.29 -4.21 20.90
N VAL A 305 -5.13 -5.11 21.41
CA VAL A 305 -4.83 -6.52 21.55
C VAL A 305 -4.41 -7.00 20.17
N ALA A 306 -3.22 -7.59 20.07
CA ALA A 306 -2.81 -8.32 18.89
C ALA A 306 -3.70 -9.57 18.78
N SER A 307 -4.93 -9.40 18.32
CA SER A 307 -5.81 -10.51 18.02
C SER A 307 -5.14 -11.33 16.92
N THR A 308 -4.83 -12.58 17.23
CA THR A 308 -4.22 -13.57 16.31
C THR A 308 -5.22 -14.06 15.27
N GLU A 309 -6.45 -13.53 15.30
CA GLU A 309 -7.52 -13.84 14.38
C GLU A 309 -7.22 -13.24 12.99
N THR A 310 -7.35 -14.09 11.97
CA THR A 310 -7.25 -13.69 10.57
C THR A 310 -8.29 -12.62 10.28
N LEU A 311 -7.84 -11.43 9.89
CA LEU A 311 -8.72 -10.34 9.52
C LEU A 311 -9.55 -10.70 8.30
N ALA A 312 -10.86 -10.45 8.37
CA ALA A 312 -11.69 -10.48 7.19
C ALA A 312 -11.21 -9.41 6.19
N PRO A 313 -11.24 -9.69 4.88
CA PRO A 313 -10.94 -8.68 3.88
C PRO A 313 -11.88 -7.46 3.97
N LYS A 314 -11.32 -6.25 3.96
CA LYS A 314 -12.07 -4.99 3.84
C LYS A 314 -11.68 -4.26 2.56
N ASP A 315 -12.64 -3.58 1.93
CA ASP A 315 -12.34 -2.75 0.75
C ASP A 315 -11.67 -1.44 1.21
N VAL A 316 -10.42 -1.26 0.79
CA VAL A 316 -9.61 -0.06 1.05
C VAL A 316 -9.32 0.74 -0.22
N ALA A 317 -9.74 0.22 -1.37
CA ALA A 317 -9.29 0.65 -2.67
C ALA A 317 -10.48 0.93 -3.57
N GLN A 318 -10.87 2.22 -3.70
CA GLN A 318 -11.69 2.60 -4.84
C GLN A 318 -10.90 2.35 -6.13
N ARG A 319 -11.38 1.35 -6.88
CA ARG A 319 -10.91 0.98 -8.21
C ARG A 319 -11.55 1.85 -9.28
#